data_AF-A0A2S2R9B1-F1
#
_entry.id   AF-A0A2S2R9B1-F1
#
_cell.length_a   1.000
_cell.length_b   1.000
_cell.length_c   1.000
_cell.angle_alpha   90.00
_cell.angle_beta   90.00
_cell.angle_gamma   90.00
#
_symmetry.space_group_name_H-M   'P 1'
#
loop_
_entity.id
_entity.type
_entity.pdbx_description
1 polymer ?
#
loop_
_entity_poly.entity_id
_entity_poly.type
_entity_poly.pdbx_seq_one_letter_code
_entity_poly.pdbx_strand_id
1 'polypeptide(L)'
;WLTDDRVPVANGDGTMAEYRMNVNNLWTPLPVAVYNATAVWAVVYAIEVFLITVNVFFWALFDCYLVTMCFVLNAQFHTIAAAYEKLAWSPSPHRHSGIRENNDGFELDHYDNLILHIKDNQRIMMKFNDFFDIVQPVILVQIVNGSFLVITLIYLTLLMYFTGWSIKSLPILKFFSGMASLTIELYIYCYAFNHIETKKNVVNFGLYSSNWTAMSIKFKRTLLATMKMNAAHQRLMKITPISIVNLEMFSKVMNMSYSVVTVLLNSNSTQTKEME
;
A
#
# COMPACT_ATOMS: atom_id res chain seq x y z
N TRP A 1 -7.36 -24.39 -28.37
CA TRP A 1 -8.56 -24.12 -27.55
C TRP A 1 -8.73 -22.61 -27.35
N LEU A 2 -8.75 -21.83 -28.45
CA LEU A 2 -9.29 -20.47 -28.43
C LEU A 2 -10.78 -20.64 -28.70
N THR A 3 -11.63 -20.30 -27.74
CA THR A 3 -13.08 -20.39 -27.92
C THR A 3 -13.49 -19.37 -28.99
N ASP A 4 -14.17 -19.81 -30.06
CA ASP A 4 -14.77 -18.93 -31.09
C ASP A 4 -16.05 -18.31 -30.54
N ASP A 5 -15.98 -17.78 -29.31
CA ASP A 5 -17.10 -17.11 -28.66
C ASP A 5 -17.35 -15.78 -29.37
N ARG A 6 -18.58 -15.57 -29.83
CA ARG A 6 -18.98 -14.36 -30.54
C ARG A 6 -20.01 -13.60 -29.73
N VAL A 7 -19.88 -12.28 -29.75
CA VAL A 7 -20.82 -11.38 -29.08
C VAL A 7 -21.55 -10.58 -30.15
N PRO A 8 -22.90 -10.61 -30.17
CA PRO A 8 -23.68 -9.74 -31.01
C PRO A 8 -23.64 -8.32 -30.43
N VAL A 9 -23.20 -7.35 -31.25
CA VAL A 9 -23.12 -5.93 -30.90
C VAL A 9 -24.02 -5.15 -31.85
N ALA A 10 -24.92 -4.34 -31.29
CA ALA A 10 -25.75 -3.42 -32.06
C ALA A 10 -24.91 -2.21 -32.51
N ASN A 11 -24.77 -2.04 -33.81
CA ASN A 11 -24.15 -0.86 -34.40
C ASN A 11 -25.10 0.34 -34.31
N GLY A 12 -24.57 1.56 -34.45
CA GLY A 12 -25.35 2.80 -34.36
C GLY A 12 -26.43 2.96 -35.45
N ASP A 13 -26.38 2.14 -36.50
CA ASP A 13 -27.38 2.05 -37.56
C ASP A 13 -28.50 1.01 -37.27
N GLY A 14 -28.47 0.36 -36.11
CA GLY A 14 -29.43 -0.67 -35.70
C GLY A 14 -29.12 -2.06 -36.26
N THR A 15 -28.03 -2.24 -37.02
CA THR A 15 -27.60 -3.56 -37.50
C THR A 15 -26.88 -4.33 -36.39
N MET A 16 -27.12 -5.64 -36.30
CA MET A 16 -26.40 -6.51 -35.37
C MET A 16 -25.16 -7.09 -36.07
N ALA A 17 -23.98 -6.80 -35.53
CA ALA A 17 -22.72 -7.36 -35.99
C ALA A 17 -22.14 -8.33 -34.96
N GLU A 18 -21.71 -9.50 -35.41
CA GLU A 18 -21.02 -10.46 -34.56
C GLU A 18 -19.52 -10.17 -34.51
N TYR A 19 -18.99 -9.92 -33.32
CA TYR A 19 -17.55 -9.77 -33.09
C TYR A 19 -17.00 -10.99 -32.35
N ARG A 20 -15.83 -11.46 -32.75
CA ARG A 20 -15.06 -12.42 -31.94
C ARG A 20 -14.63 -11.78 -30.63
N MET A 21 -14.82 -12.52 -29.54
CA MET A 21 -14.39 -12.08 -28.20
C MET A 21 -12.87 -11.98 -28.13
N ASN A 22 -12.42 -10.91 -27.47
CA ASN A 22 -11.03 -10.61 -27.20
C ASN A 22 -10.80 -10.55 -25.69
N VAL A 23 -9.54 -10.41 -25.26
CA VAL A 23 -9.21 -10.46 -23.83
C VAL A 23 -9.83 -9.30 -23.06
N ASN A 24 -9.77 -8.09 -23.62
CA ASN A 24 -10.37 -6.90 -23.01
C ASN A 24 -11.72 -6.51 -23.61
N ASN A 25 -12.16 -7.19 -24.68
CA ASN A 25 -13.32 -6.79 -25.49
C ASN A 25 -13.33 -5.28 -25.80
N LEU A 26 -12.15 -4.72 -26.11
CA LEU A 26 -12.03 -3.30 -26.42
C LEU A 26 -12.66 -3.04 -27.80
N TRP A 27 -13.38 -1.93 -27.93
CA TRP A 27 -13.90 -1.53 -29.24
C TRP A 27 -12.73 -1.12 -30.15
N THR A 28 -12.69 -1.69 -31.35
CA THR A 28 -11.68 -1.34 -32.37
C THR A 28 -12.37 -0.69 -33.57
N PRO A 29 -11.78 0.37 -34.17
CA PRO A 29 -12.37 1.09 -35.30
C PRO A 29 -12.21 0.34 -36.64
N LEU A 30 -12.26 -1.00 -36.62
CA LEU A 30 -12.10 -1.85 -37.79
C LEU A 30 -13.47 -2.34 -38.31
N PRO A 31 -13.67 -2.42 -39.63
CA PRO A 31 -14.84 -3.07 -40.19
C PRO A 31 -14.93 -4.53 -39.73
N VAL A 32 -16.14 -4.99 -39.38
CA VAL A 32 -16.42 -6.33 -38.84
C VAL A 32 -15.78 -7.45 -39.67
N ALA A 33 -15.86 -7.34 -41.00
CA ALA A 33 -15.28 -8.31 -41.93
C ALA A 33 -13.75 -8.40 -41.85
N VAL A 34 -13.08 -7.28 -41.59
CA VAL A 34 -11.62 -7.20 -41.43
C VAL A 34 -11.21 -7.64 -40.04
N TYR A 35 -11.95 -7.24 -39.00
CA TYR A 35 -11.69 -7.62 -37.62
C TYR A 35 -11.81 -9.13 -37.40
N ASN A 36 -12.85 -9.77 -37.96
CA ASN A 36 -13.07 -11.21 -37.82
C ASN A 36 -12.12 -12.07 -38.67
N ALA A 37 -11.32 -11.47 -39.57
CA ALA A 37 -10.32 -12.22 -40.32
C ALA A 37 -9.28 -12.81 -39.36
N THR A 38 -9.01 -14.12 -39.46
CA THR A 38 -8.23 -14.87 -38.47
C THR A 38 -6.84 -14.26 -38.19
N ALA A 39 -6.15 -13.77 -39.21
CA ALA A 39 -4.85 -13.13 -39.05
C ALA A 39 -4.93 -11.79 -38.31
N VAL A 40 -5.92 -10.95 -38.65
CA VAL A 40 -6.11 -9.63 -38.02
C VAL A 40 -6.54 -9.81 -36.57
N TRP A 41 -7.53 -10.67 -36.33
CA TRP A 41 -8.00 -10.99 -34.98
C TRP A 41 -6.85 -11.51 -34.09
N ALA A 42 -6.03 -12.43 -34.59
CA ALA A 42 -4.89 -12.95 -33.84
C ALA A 42 -3.86 -11.88 -33.49
N VAL A 43 -3.61 -10.92 -34.39
CA VAL A 43 -2.72 -9.79 -34.13
C VAL A 43 -3.30 -8.86 -33.06
N VAL A 44 -4.59 -8.50 -33.16
CA VAL A 44 -5.26 -7.66 -32.16
C VAL A 44 -5.25 -8.35 -30.79
N TYR A 45 -5.58 -9.65 -30.76
CA TYR A 45 -5.53 -10.45 -29.54
C TYR A 45 -4.12 -10.47 -28.92
N ALA A 46 -3.07 -10.67 -29.73
CA ALA A 46 -1.69 -10.66 -29.26
C ALA A 46 -1.27 -9.28 -28.71
N ILE A 47 -1.69 -8.19 -29.37
CA ILE A 47 -1.44 -6.82 -28.90
C ILE A 47 -2.15 -6.58 -27.56
N GLU A 48 -3.41 -6.98 -27.42
CA GLU A 48 -4.15 -6.84 -26.16
C GLU A 48 -3.48 -7.61 -25.01
N VAL A 49 -3.11 -8.87 -25.24
CA VAL A 49 -2.38 -9.68 -24.25
C VAL A 49 -1.07 -9.02 -23.84
N PHE A 50 -0.32 -8.48 -24.81
CA PHE A 50 0.93 -7.78 -24.54
C PHE A 50 0.69 -6.52 -23.67
N LEU A 51 -0.30 -5.69 -24.02
CA LEU A 51 -0.63 -4.49 -23.27
C LEU A 51 -1.06 -4.81 -21.83
N ILE A 52 -1.88 -5.84 -21.62
CA ILE A 52 -2.30 -6.28 -20.27
C ILE A 52 -1.10 -6.76 -19.49
N THR A 53 -0.25 -7.59 -20.09
CA THR A 53 0.93 -8.16 -19.42
C THR A 53 1.87 -7.05 -18.96
N VAL A 54 2.14 -6.08 -19.83
CA VAL A 54 2.95 -4.91 -19.52
C VAL A 54 2.31 -4.06 -18.41
N ASN A 55 1.00 -3.85 -18.47
CA ASN A 55 0.28 -3.08 -17.44
C ASN A 55 0.37 -3.76 -16.06
N VAL A 56 0.04 -5.05 -15.97
CA VAL A 56 0.14 -5.84 -14.73
C VAL A 56 1.57 -5.83 -14.20
N PHE A 57 2.56 -5.93 -15.08
CA PHE A 57 3.97 -5.88 -14.68
C PHE A 57 4.36 -4.54 -14.06
N PHE A 58 3.94 -3.41 -14.63
CA PHE A 58 4.22 -2.09 -14.05
C PHE A 58 3.58 -1.89 -12.67
N TRP A 59 2.34 -2.35 -12.50
CA TRP A 59 1.67 -2.32 -11.19
C TRP A 59 2.41 -3.20 -10.18
N ALA A 60 2.66 -4.47 -10.51
CA ALA A 60 3.38 -5.38 -9.63
C ALA A 60 4.78 -4.88 -9.24
N LEU A 61 5.50 -4.22 -10.16
CA LEU A 61 6.79 -3.60 -9.87
C LEU A 61 6.66 -2.47 -8.84
N PHE A 62 5.64 -1.62 -8.98
CA PHE A 62 5.39 -0.55 -8.03
C PHE A 62 5.07 -1.10 -6.64
N ASP A 63 4.22 -2.12 -6.58
CA ASP A 63 3.83 -2.78 -5.33
C ASP A 63 5.05 -3.40 -4.63
N CYS A 64 5.89 -4.12 -5.38
CA CYS A 64 7.15 -4.68 -4.88
C CYS A 64 8.12 -3.60 -4.39
N TYR A 65 8.24 -2.50 -5.13
CA TYR A 65 9.07 -1.36 -4.74
C TYR A 65 8.60 -0.76 -3.42
N LEU A 66 7.30 -0.50 -3.30
CA LEU A 66 6.68 0.10 -2.11
C LEU A 66 6.92 -0.78 -0.89
N VAL A 67 6.58 -2.06 -0.96
CA VAL A 67 6.76 -3.00 0.15
C VAL A 67 8.23 -3.08 0.56
N THR A 68 9.14 -3.18 -0.41
CA THR A 68 10.59 -3.24 -0.15
C THR A 68 11.09 -1.98 0.55
N MET A 69 10.69 -0.80 0.09
CA MET A 69 11.07 0.46 0.74
C MET A 69 10.52 0.57 2.16
N CYS A 70 9.30 0.11 2.40
CA CYS A 70 8.72 0.06 3.74
C CYS A 70 9.56 -0.81 4.69
N PHE A 71 10.02 -1.98 4.23
CA PHE A 71 10.93 -2.84 5.00
C PHE A 71 12.28 -2.18 5.26
N VAL A 72 12.87 -1.53 4.26
CA VAL A 72 14.15 -0.83 4.40
C VAL A 72 14.03 0.31 5.41
N LEU A 73 13.01 1.16 5.31
CA LEU A 73 12.77 2.25 6.26
C LEU A 73 12.57 1.74 7.70
N ASN A 74 11.81 0.66 7.86
CA ASN A 74 11.64 0.01 9.16
C ASN A 74 12.97 -0.49 9.74
N ALA A 75 13.81 -1.12 8.92
CA ALA A 75 15.15 -1.56 9.34
C ALA A 75 16.05 -0.37 9.72
N GLN A 76 15.99 0.74 8.99
CA GLN A 76 16.72 1.97 9.28
C GLN A 76 16.31 2.55 10.64
N PHE A 77 15.00 2.63 10.94
CA PHE A 77 14.52 3.11 12.24
C PHE A 77 14.97 2.21 13.39
N HIS A 78 14.93 0.88 13.21
CA HIS A 78 15.43 -0.05 14.21
C HIS A 78 16.96 0.06 14.41
N THR A 79 17.72 0.29 13.35
CA THR A 79 19.17 0.48 13.43
C THR A 79 19.53 1.74 14.19
N ILE A 80 18.84 2.86 13.92
CA ILE A 80 18.99 4.11 14.68
C ILE A 80 18.62 3.90 16.15
N ALA A 81 17.49 3.23 16.42
CA ALA A 81 17.06 2.97 17.79
C ALA A 81 18.11 2.16 18.57
N ALA A 82 18.65 1.10 17.96
CA ALA A 82 19.72 0.29 18.57
C ALA A 82 21.03 1.08 18.77
N ALA A 83 21.35 2.01 17.85
CA ALA A 83 22.49 2.91 18.03
C ALA A 83 22.29 3.86 19.21
N TYR A 84 21.07 4.39 19.38
CA TYR A 84 20.71 5.21 20.55
C TYR A 84 20.73 4.41 21.85
N GLU A 85 20.28 3.16 21.86
CA GLU A 85 20.33 2.29 23.06
C GLU A 85 21.76 2.03 23.53
N LYS A 86 22.70 1.85 22.59
CA LYS A 86 24.13 1.68 22.89
C LYS A 86 24.80 2.97 23.33
N LEU A 87 24.17 4.11 23.09
CA LEU A 87 24.68 5.41 23.50
C LEU A 87 24.73 5.49 25.03
N ALA A 88 25.83 6.06 25.54
CA ALA A 88 26.09 6.17 26.98
C ALA A 88 26.28 4.81 27.70
N TRP A 89 26.32 3.68 26.98
CA TRP A 89 26.67 2.40 27.57
C TRP A 89 28.19 2.28 27.65
N SER A 90 28.73 2.40 28.86
CA SER A 90 30.15 2.19 29.12
C SER A 90 30.46 0.70 29.10
N PRO A 91 31.46 0.23 28.34
CA PRO A 91 32.14 -1.01 28.69
C PRO A 91 33.06 -0.68 29.86
N SER A 92 32.67 -0.96 31.11
CA SER A 92 33.67 -1.09 32.16
C SER A 92 33.19 -2.00 33.27
N PRO A 93 34.00 -3.03 33.60
CA PRO A 93 34.92 -2.83 34.72
C PRO A 93 36.23 -3.62 34.56
N HIS A 94 37.20 -3.10 33.81
CA HIS A 94 38.61 -3.46 34.07
C HIS A 94 39.36 -2.19 34.47
N ARG A 95 39.17 -1.84 35.75
CA ARG A 95 40.06 -0.96 36.49
C ARG A 95 41.46 -1.59 36.48
N HIS A 96 42.27 -1.25 35.49
CA HIS A 96 43.70 -1.11 35.75
C HIS A 96 43.92 0.30 36.26
N SER A 97 44.27 0.34 37.55
CA SER A 97 44.76 1.47 38.30
C SER A 97 45.67 2.39 37.49
N GLY A 98 45.41 3.70 37.54
CA GLY A 98 46.50 4.67 37.58
C GLY A 98 46.48 5.83 36.59
N ILE A 99 45.52 5.95 35.68
CA ILE A 99 45.43 7.12 34.81
C ILE A 99 44.08 7.79 35.00
N ARG A 100 44.12 9.00 35.55
CA ARG A 100 43.01 9.95 35.67
C ARG A 100 42.69 10.45 34.26
N GLU A 101 42.20 9.55 33.40
CA GLU A 101 41.77 9.91 32.06
C GLU A 101 40.60 10.90 32.16
N ASN A 102 40.72 11.97 31.37
CA ASN A 102 39.89 13.16 31.36
C ASN A 102 38.40 12.78 31.27
N ASN A 103 37.68 12.83 32.39
CA ASN A 103 36.23 12.61 32.42
C ASN A 103 35.51 13.58 31.45
N ASP A 104 36.07 14.78 31.29
CA ASP A 104 35.62 15.79 30.34
C ASP A 104 35.78 15.36 28.86
N GLY A 105 36.84 14.62 28.53
CA GLY A 105 37.08 14.12 27.17
C GLY A 105 36.16 12.95 26.80
N PHE A 106 35.89 12.07 27.77
CA PHE A 106 34.93 10.97 27.63
C PHE A 106 33.49 11.47 27.45
N GLU A 107 33.08 12.48 28.23
CA GLU A 107 31.76 13.13 28.04
C GLU A 107 31.66 13.88 26.70
N LEU A 108 32.75 14.50 26.24
CA LEU A 108 32.80 15.19 24.94
C LEU A 108 32.60 14.20 23.79
N ASP A 109 33.26 13.05 23.82
CA ASP A 109 33.14 11.99 22.80
C ASP A 109 31.71 11.43 22.74
N HIS A 110 31.07 11.20 23.88
CA HIS A 110 29.67 10.77 23.92
C HIS A 110 28.70 11.85 23.41
N TYR A 111 29.00 13.13 23.64
CA TYR A 111 28.21 14.23 23.12
C TYR A 111 28.36 14.36 21.59
N ASP A 112 29.57 14.22 21.07
CA ASP A 112 29.83 14.27 19.63
C ASP A 112 29.20 13.08 18.90
N ASN A 113 29.26 11.88 19.50
CA ASN A 113 28.53 10.70 19.02
C ASN A 113 27.00 10.93 19.03
N LEU A 114 26.44 11.55 20.07
CA LEU A 114 25.01 11.92 20.09
C LEU A 114 24.65 12.84 18.92
N ILE A 115 25.45 13.89 18.69
CA ILE A 115 25.20 14.84 17.60
C ILE A 115 25.29 14.15 16.24
N LEU A 116 26.26 13.24 16.05
CA LEU A 116 26.40 12.44 14.84
C LEU A 116 25.14 11.59 14.59
N HIS A 117 24.67 10.85 15.59
CA HIS A 117 23.45 10.04 15.47
C HIS A 117 22.19 10.88 15.26
N ILE A 118 22.09 12.08 15.85
CA ILE A 118 20.99 13.02 15.57
C ILE A 118 21.00 13.46 14.11
N LYS A 119 22.18 13.78 13.56
CA LYS A 119 22.34 14.19 12.17
C LYS A 119 21.96 13.06 11.20
N ASP A 120 22.33 11.82 11.53
CA ASP A 120 21.94 10.64 10.76
C ASP A 120 20.43 10.38 10.82
N ASN A 121 19.81 10.50 12.00
CA ASN A 121 18.35 10.41 12.15
C ASN A 121 17.64 11.48 11.32
N GLN A 122 18.10 12.74 11.34
CA GLN A 122 17.55 13.81 10.51
C GLN A 122 17.65 13.49 9.01
N ARG A 123 18.79 12.95 8.56
CA ARG A 123 18.98 12.54 7.15
C ARG A 123 18.02 11.42 6.76
N ILE A 124 17.79 10.45 7.63
CA ILE A 124 16.83 9.36 7.38
C ILE A 124 15.40 9.88 7.35
N MET A 125 15.05 10.82 8.24
CA MET A 125 13.74 11.50 8.23
C MET A 125 13.52 12.34 6.96
N MET A 126 14.57 12.96 6.40
CA MET A 126 14.49 13.63 5.10
C MET A 126 14.20 12.63 3.98
N LYS A 127 14.94 11.52 3.89
CA LYS A 127 14.67 10.46 2.90
C LYS A 127 13.28 9.87 3.03
N PHE A 128 12.80 9.70 4.26
CA PHE A 128 11.45 9.26 4.55
C PHE A 128 10.41 10.26 4.02
N ASN A 129 10.63 11.56 4.19
CA ASN A 129 9.77 12.60 3.64
C ASN A 129 9.74 12.55 2.12
N ASP A 130 10.91 12.50 1.47
CA ASP A 130 11.03 12.45 0.00
C ASP A 130 10.33 11.20 -0.56
N PHE A 131 10.50 10.04 0.10
CA PHE A 131 9.79 8.82 -0.27
C PHE A 131 8.28 9.04 -0.22
N PHE A 132 7.75 9.59 0.88
CA PHE A 132 6.32 9.87 1.02
C PHE A 132 5.83 10.85 -0.05
N ASP A 133 6.56 11.92 -0.35
CA ASP A 133 6.18 12.89 -1.40
C ASP A 133 6.03 12.23 -2.78
N ILE A 134 6.90 11.28 -3.12
CA ILE A 134 6.89 10.58 -4.42
C ILE A 134 5.76 9.54 -4.47
N VAL A 135 5.63 8.71 -3.43
CA VAL A 135 4.70 7.56 -3.48
C VAL A 135 3.26 7.96 -3.17
N GLN A 136 3.06 9.03 -2.41
CA GLN A 136 1.74 9.48 -1.98
C GLN A 136 0.73 9.60 -3.12
N PRO A 137 0.95 10.41 -4.17
CA PRO A 137 -0.05 10.56 -5.23
C PRO A 137 -0.43 9.23 -5.91
N VAL A 138 0.55 8.33 -6.12
CA VAL A 138 0.31 7.04 -6.78
C VAL A 138 -0.57 6.14 -5.92
N ILE A 139 -0.27 6.04 -4.63
CA ILE A 139 -1.05 5.23 -3.68
C ILE A 139 -2.47 5.78 -3.51
N LEU A 140 -2.64 7.11 -3.52
CA LEU A 140 -3.98 7.70 -3.46
C LEU A 140 -4.84 7.26 -4.63
N VAL A 141 -4.30 7.32 -5.84
CA VAL A 141 -5.00 6.85 -7.05
C VAL A 141 -5.27 5.35 -6.96
N GLN A 142 -4.32 4.55 -6.46
CA GLN A 142 -4.46 3.10 -6.31
C GLN A 142 -5.54 2.73 -5.29
N ILE A 143 -5.63 3.43 -4.15
CA ILE A 143 -6.66 3.17 -3.14
C ILE A 143 -8.05 3.54 -3.67
N VAL A 144 -8.18 4.69 -4.35
CA VAL A 144 -9.46 5.11 -4.96
C VAL A 144 -9.89 4.12 -6.02
N ASN A 145 -8.99 3.76 -6.95
CA ASN A 145 -9.26 2.80 -8.00
C ASN A 145 -9.58 1.41 -7.43
N GLY A 146 -8.79 0.92 -6.48
CA GLY A 146 -9.01 -0.36 -5.81
C GLY A 146 -10.35 -0.41 -5.07
N SER A 147 -10.71 0.65 -4.34
CA SER A 147 -12.01 0.73 -3.65
C SER A 147 -13.18 0.69 -4.63
N PHE A 148 -13.08 1.43 -5.75
CA PHE A 148 -14.09 1.40 -6.81
C PHE A 148 -14.21 0.00 -7.43
N LEU A 149 -13.09 -0.61 -7.80
CA LEU A 149 -13.05 -1.95 -8.40
C LEU A 149 -13.65 -3.02 -7.46
N VAL A 150 -13.34 -2.97 -6.16
CA VAL A 150 -13.93 -3.89 -5.17
C VAL A 150 -15.45 -3.77 -5.15
N ILE A 151 -15.99 -2.54 -5.10
CA ILE A 151 -17.45 -2.32 -5.09
C ILE A 151 -18.10 -2.83 -6.39
N THR A 152 -17.50 -2.53 -7.55
CA THR A 152 -18.02 -2.99 -8.85
C THR A 152 -18.00 -4.51 -8.97
N LEU A 153 -16.92 -5.17 -8.55
CA LEU A 153 -16.81 -6.63 -8.60
C LEU A 153 -17.81 -7.32 -7.66
N ILE A 154 -18.06 -6.74 -6.48
CA ILE A 154 -19.11 -7.22 -5.56
C ILE A 154 -20.47 -7.14 -6.24
N TYR A 155 -20.79 -5.98 -6.84
CA TYR A 155 -22.04 -5.78 -7.55
C TYR A 155 -22.22 -6.77 -8.71
N LEU A 156 -21.19 -6.96 -9.54
CA LEU A 156 -21.21 -7.92 -10.64
C LEU A 156 -21.39 -9.36 -10.15
N THR A 157 -20.73 -9.73 -9.05
CA THR A 157 -20.88 -11.07 -8.45
C THR A 157 -22.32 -11.29 -7.99
N LEU A 158 -22.95 -10.29 -7.36
CA LEU A 158 -24.36 -10.36 -6.95
C LEU A 158 -25.31 -10.43 -8.15
N LEU A 159 -25.09 -9.63 -9.19
CA LEU A 159 -25.90 -9.68 -10.41
C LEU A 159 -25.85 -11.05 -11.09
N MET A 160 -24.66 -11.65 -11.17
CA MET A 160 -24.47 -13.00 -11.71
C MET A 160 -25.19 -14.06 -10.86
N TYR A 161 -25.14 -13.92 -9.54
CA TYR A 161 -25.89 -14.79 -8.63
C TYR A 161 -27.41 -14.69 -8.84
N PHE A 162 -27.95 -13.47 -8.97
CA PHE A 162 -29.39 -13.26 -9.18
C PHE A 162 -29.89 -13.71 -10.55
N THR A 163 -29.05 -13.63 -11.59
CA THR A 163 -29.38 -14.13 -12.94
C THR A 163 -29.36 -15.66 -13.03
N GLY A 164 -29.21 -16.38 -11.91
CA GLY A 164 -29.35 -17.82 -11.81
C GLY A 164 -28.08 -18.61 -12.16
N TRP A 165 -26.93 -17.93 -12.29
CA TRP A 165 -25.67 -18.63 -12.52
C TRP A 165 -25.27 -19.43 -11.27
N SER A 166 -24.84 -20.68 -11.47
CA SER A 166 -24.39 -21.52 -10.36
C SER A 166 -23.20 -20.89 -9.65
N ILE A 167 -23.16 -20.95 -8.31
CA ILE A 167 -22.05 -20.45 -7.48
C ILE A 167 -20.71 -21.09 -7.87
N LYS A 168 -20.73 -22.31 -8.41
CA LYS A 168 -19.53 -23.03 -8.89
C LYS A 168 -19.13 -22.68 -10.33
N SER A 169 -19.84 -21.75 -10.97
CA SER A 169 -19.53 -21.34 -12.33
C SER A 169 -18.17 -20.65 -12.40
N LEU A 170 -17.44 -20.92 -13.48
CA LEU A 170 -16.09 -20.38 -13.69
C LEU A 170 -16.05 -18.84 -13.63
N PRO A 171 -17.03 -18.07 -14.15
CA PRO A 171 -17.01 -16.61 -14.07
C PRO A 171 -17.19 -16.07 -12.65
N ILE A 172 -18.07 -16.67 -11.84
CA ILE A 172 -18.28 -16.25 -10.44
C ILE A 172 -17.01 -16.50 -9.62
N LEU A 173 -16.35 -17.64 -9.81
CA LEU A 173 -15.09 -17.96 -9.15
C LEU A 173 -13.99 -16.94 -9.53
N LYS A 174 -13.91 -16.54 -10.80
CA LYS A 174 -12.97 -15.52 -11.27
C LYS A 174 -13.20 -14.17 -10.60
N PHE A 175 -14.45 -13.70 -10.54
CA PHE A 175 -14.77 -12.43 -9.88
C PHE A 175 -14.47 -12.47 -8.38
N PHE A 176 -14.82 -13.56 -7.70
CA PHE A 176 -14.50 -13.73 -6.29
C PHE A 176 -12.99 -13.74 -6.02
N SER A 177 -12.22 -14.45 -6.84
CA SER A 177 -10.75 -14.44 -6.75
C SER A 177 -10.18 -13.03 -6.98
N GLY A 178 -10.72 -12.28 -7.94
CA GLY A 178 -10.34 -10.88 -8.20
C GLY A 178 -10.61 -9.99 -6.98
N MET A 179 -11.80 -10.09 -6.39
CA MET A 179 -12.15 -9.35 -5.17
C MET A 179 -11.19 -9.67 -4.02
N ALA A 180 -10.91 -10.95 -3.79
CA ALA A 180 -9.99 -11.38 -2.74
C ALA A 180 -8.60 -10.79 -2.96
N SER A 181 -8.08 -10.83 -4.20
CA SER A 181 -6.76 -10.29 -4.54
C SER A 181 -6.63 -8.78 -4.27
N LEU A 182 -7.59 -7.98 -4.75
CA LEU A 182 -7.60 -6.52 -4.54
C LEU A 182 -7.76 -6.15 -3.06
N THR A 183 -8.53 -6.94 -2.31
CA THR A 183 -8.69 -6.74 -0.87
C THR A 183 -7.39 -7.00 -0.12
N ILE A 184 -6.66 -8.06 -0.49
CA ILE A 184 -5.34 -8.37 0.09
C ILE A 184 -4.34 -7.27 -0.24
N GLU A 185 -4.32 -6.79 -1.47
CA GLU A 185 -3.44 -5.70 -1.91
C GLU A 185 -3.68 -4.42 -1.10
N LEU A 186 -4.95 -4.00 -0.97
CA LEU A 186 -5.33 -2.84 -0.16
C LEU A 186 -4.97 -3.00 1.32
N TYR A 187 -5.16 -4.21 1.86
CA TYR A 187 -4.77 -4.54 3.22
C TYR A 187 -3.27 -4.38 3.44
N ILE A 188 -2.43 -4.89 2.52
CA ILE A 188 -0.97 -4.80 2.59
C ILE A 188 -0.53 -3.33 2.64
N TYR A 189 -1.11 -2.44 1.84
CA TYR A 189 -0.78 -1.02 1.90
C TYR A 189 -1.16 -0.38 3.23
N CYS A 190 -2.42 -0.55 3.64
CA CYS A 190 -2.90 0.01 4.89
C CYS A 190 -2.09 -0.50 6.09
N TYR A 191 -1.71 -1.79 6.06
CA TYR A 191 -0.85 -2.40 7.07
C TYR A 191 0.58 -1.82 7.04
N ALA A 192 1.21 -1.74 5.86
CA ALA A 192 2.58 -1.27 5.72
C ALA A 192 2.74 0.17 6.21
N PHE A 193 1.82 1.08 5.85
CA PHE A 193 1.88 2.47 6.29
C PHE A 193 1.63 2.62 7.80
N ASN A 194 0.63 1.91 8.33
CA ASN A 194 0.35 1.88 9.76
C ASN A 194 1.54 1.32 10.56
N HIS A 195 2.21 0.30 10.01
CA HIS A 195 3.40 -0.30 10.62
C HIS A 195 4.57 0.66 10.63
N ILE A 196 4.87 1.34 9.52
CA ILE A 196 5.94 2.34 9.45
C ILE A 196 5.69 3.49 10.43
N GLU A 197 4.45 3.97 10.52
CA GLU A 197 4.05 5.01 11.46
C GLU A 197 4.33 4.59 12.91
N THR A 198 3.92 3.37 13.27
CA THR A 198 4.15 2.81 14.61
C THR A 198 5.65 2.65 14.89
N LYS A 199 6.41 2.18 13.91
CA LYS A 199 7.85 1.89 14.04
C LYS A 199 8.72 3.12 14.15
N LYS A 200 8.28 4.27 13.62
CA LYS A 200 8.94 5.56 13.86
C LYS A 200 9.05 5.88 15.36
N ASN A 201 8.08 5.45 16.17
CA ASN A 201 8.11 5.69 17.62
C ASN A 201 9.20 4.88 18.36
N VAL A 202 9.72 3.80 17.74
CA VAL A 202 10.82 3.00 18.29
C VAL A 202 12.10 3.83 18.40
N VAL A 203 12.31 4.82 17.54
CA VAL A 203 13.48 5.73 17.60
C VAL A 203 13.50 6.51 18.92
N ASN A 204 12.35 7.05 19.33
CA ASN A 204 12.22 7.76 20.60
C ASN A 204 12.38 6.84 21.80
N PHE A 205 11.91 5.60 21.69
CA PHE A 205 12.13 4.58 22.71
C PHE A 205 13.63 4.26 22.87
N GLY A 206 14.36 4.09 21.76
CA GLY A 206 15.81 3.86 21.80
C GLY A 206 16.59 5.02 22.44
N LEU A 207 16.20 6.27 22.15
CA LEU A 207 16.73 7.45 22.84
C LEU A 207 16.48 7.41 24.36
N TYR A 208 15.29 6.96 24.78
CA TYR A 208 14.91 6.89 26.19
C TYR A 208 15.66 5.78 26.95
N SER A 209 15.91 4.65 26.27
CA SER A 209 16.61 3.49 26.82
C SER A 209 18.12 3.67 26.95
N SER A 210 18.68 4.77 26.43
CA SER A 210 20.10 5.12 26.63
C SER A 210 20.42 5.43 28.10
N ASN A 211 21.70 5.36 28.49
CA ASN A 211 22.14 5.69 29.86
C ASN A 211 22.28 7.22 30.07
N TRP A 212 21.27 7.99 29.68
CA TRP A 212 21.27 9.46 29.69
C TRP A 212 21.24 10.06 31.10
N THR A 213 20.85 9.30 32.13
CA THR A 213 20.74 9.79 33.52
C THR A 213 22.11 10.13 34.11
N ALA A 214 23.14 9.40 33.75
CA ALA A 214 24.53 9.60 34.17
C ALA A 214 25.26 10.73 33.41
N MET A 215 24.64 11.28 32.34
CA MET A 215 25.28 12.27 31.46
C MET A 215 25.04 13.73 31.88
N SER A 216 25.82 14.64 31.29
CA SER A 216 25.76 16.09 31.52
C SER A 216 24.40 16.73 31.18
N ILE A 217 24.12 17.90 31.77
CA ILE A 217 22.86 18.64 31.52
C ILE A 217 22.71 19.06 30.05
N LYS A 218 23.83 19.33 29.36
CA LYS A 218 23.85 19.69 27.94
C LYS A 218 23.35 18.51 27.10
N PHE A 219 23.87 17.31 27.36
CA PHE A 219 23.44 16.08 26.71
C PHE A 219 21.94 15.82 26.92
N LYS A 220 21.46 15.91 28.16
CA LYS A 220 20.04 15.72 28.52
C LYS A 220 19.10 16.67 27.77
N ARG A 221 19.48 17.95 27.67
CA ARG A 221 18.69 18.96 26.93
C ARG A 221 18.63 18.64 25.43
N THR A 222 19.76 18.26 24.82
CA THR A 222 19.83 17.88 23.40
C THR A 222 19.02 16.62 23.11
N LEU A 223 19.11 15.61 23.97
CA LEU A 223 18.32 14.38 23.87
C LEU A 223 16.82 14.65 23.95
N LEU A 224 16.37 15.44 24.93
CA LEU A 224 14.97 15.82 25.08
C LEU A 224 14.47 16.63 23.88
N ALA A 225 15.27 17.57 23.36
CA ALA A 225 14.93 18.32 22.16
C ALA A 225 14.75 17.41 20.94
N THR A 226 15.62 16.40 20.80
CA THR A 226 15.54 15.40 19.73
C THR A 226 14.27 14.55 19.84
N MET A 227 13.93 14.07 21.04
CA MET A 227 12.68 13.33 21.26
C MET A 227 11.46 14.17 20.89
N LYS A 228 11.45 15.45 21.30
CA LYS A 228 10.36 16.39 20.95
C LYS A 228 10.29 16.62 19.44
N MET A 229 11.43 16.79 18.76
CA MET A 229 11.49 16.94 17.31
C MET A 229 10.91 15.72 16.60
N ASN A 230 11.36 14.52 16.98
CA ASN A 230 10.88 13.26 16.42
C ASN A 230 9.38 13.01 16.68
N ALA A 231 8.90 13.39 17.88
CA ALA A 231 7.49 13.28 18.23
C ALA A 231 6.62 14.28 17.46
N ALA A 232 7.09 15.51 17.27
CA ALA A 232 6.41 16.53 16.48
C ALA A 232 6.39 16.20 14.98
N HIS A 233 7.37 15.45 14.49
CA HIS A 233 7.41 14.97 13.11
C HIS A 233 6.42 13.83 12.89
N GLN A 234 5.12 14.15 12.82
CA GLN A 234 4.05 13.24 12.47
C GLN A 234 3.67 13.40 10.99
N ARG A 235 4.51 12.86 10.11
CA ARG A 235 4.14 12.76 8.71
C ARG A 235 3.32 11.49 8.51
N LEU A 236 2.01 11.68 8.45
CA LEU A 236 1.02 10.64 8.17
C LEU A 236 0.70 10.61 6.69
N MET A 237 0.44 9.41 6.17
CA MET A 237 -0.01 9.21 4.80
C MET A 237 -1.44 9.75 4.65
N LYS A 238 -1.61 11.01 4.26
CA LYS A 238 -2.94 11.63 4.13
C LYS A 238 -3.48 11.47 2.71
N ILE A 239 -4.71 10.98 2.59
CA ILE A 239 -5.48 10.87 1.34
C ILE A 239 -6.27 12.14 1.08
N THR A 240 -6.79 12.70 2.16
CA THR A 240 -7.64 13.89 2.20
C THR A 240 -7.26 14.63 3.48
N PRO A 241 -7.52 15.93 3.61
CA PRO A 241 -7.28 16.65 4.88
C PRO A 241 -7.85 15.95 6.13
N ILE A 242 -8.86 15.10 5.95
CA ILE A 242 -9.58 14.34 6.98
C ILE A 242 -9.30 12.82 7.00
N SER A 243 -8.61 12.26 6.00
CA SER A 243 -8.48 10.80 5.85
C SER A 243 -7.02 10.37 5.74
N ILE A 244 -6.62 9.40 6.56
CA ILE A 244 -5.26 8.86 6.66
C ILE A 244 -5.28 7.42 6.12
N VAL A 245 -4.29 7.05 5.31
CA VAL A 245 -4.06 5.66 4.88
C VAL A 245 -3.56 4.87 6.10
N ASN A 246 -4.46 4.18 6.77
CA ASN A 246 -4.16 3.30 7.88
C ASN A 246 -5.14 2.12 7.89
N LEU A 247 -4.99 1.24 8.88
CA LEU A 247 -5.88 0.09 9.04
C LEU A 247 -7.34 0.49 9.32
N GLU A 248 -7.57 1.67 9.91
CA GLU A 248 -8.91 2.22 10.12
C GLU A 248 -9.61 2.54 8.79
N MET A 249 -8.89 3.11 7.82
CA MET A 249 -9.43 3.35 6.49
C MET A 249 -9.82 2.05 5.78
N PHE A 250 -8.97 1.02 5.86
CA PHE A 250 -9.31 -0.31 5.34
C PHE A 250 -10.61 -0.85 5.96
N SER A 251 -10.76 -0.74 7.28
CA SER A 251 -12.00 -1.15 7.96
C SER A 251 -13.22 -0.38 7.46
N LYS A 252 -13.10 0.94 7.25
CA LYS A 252 -14.18 1.77 6.68
C LYS A 252 -14.57 1.30 5.27
N VAL A 253 -13.60 1.02 4.40
CA VAL A 253 -13.86 0.51 3.04
C VAL A 253 -14.60 -0.82 3.11
N MET A 254 -14.13 -1.78 3.92
CA MET A 254 -14.77 -3.08 4.08
C MET A 254 -16.21 -2.99 4.63
N ASN A 255 -16.45 -2.11 5.62
CA ASN A 255 -17.78 -1.89 6.18
C ASN A 255 -18.73 -1.26 5.14
N MET A 256 -18.22 -0.36 4.30
CA MET A 256 -19.00 0.23 3.21
C MET A 256 -19.34 -0.82 2.15
N SER A 257 -18.37 -1.65 1.75
CA SER A 257 -18.60 -2.77 0.83
C SER A 257 -19.67 -3.73 1.37
N TYR A 258 -19.60 -4.10 2.65
CA TYR A 258 -20.63 -4.94 3.28
C TYR A 258 -22.01 -4.27 3.27
N SER A 259 -22.07 -2.98 3.59
CA SER A 259 -23.33 -2.22 3.60
C SER A 259 -23.97 -2.18 2.21
N VAL A 260 -23.16 -1.99 1.15
CA VAL A 260 -23.63 -2.04 -0.24
C VAL A 260 -24.21 -3.41 -0.58
N VAL A 261 -23.54 -4.50 -0.18
CA VAL A 261 -24.07 -5.86 -0.34
C VAL A 261 -25.42 -6.01 0.35
N THR A 262 -25.52 -5.62 1.62
CA THR A 262 -26.76 -5.76 2.40
C THR A 262 -27.92 -4.98 1.77
N VAL A 263 -27.69 -3.74 1.32
CA VAL A 263 -28.72 -2.92 0.66
C VAL A 263 -29.19 -3.57 -0.64
N LEU A 264 -28.26 -4.05 -1.47
CA LEU A 264 -28.58 -4.73 -2.73
C LEU A 264 -29.42 -5.99 -2.49
N LEU A 265 -29.01 -6.84 -1.55
CA LEU A 265 -29.77 -8.04 -1.18
C LEU A 265 -31.18 -7.70 -0.68
N ASN A 266 -31.31 -6.69 0.19
CA ASN A 266 -32.60 -6.27 0.73
C ASN A 266 -33.52 -5.68 -0.33
N SER A 267 -33.01 -4.79 -1.19
CA SER A 267 -33.79 -4.14 -2.26
C SER A 267 -34.40 -5.15 -3.23
N ASN A 268 -33.64 -6.19 -3.60
CA ASN A 268 -34.13 -7.25 -4.46
C ASN A 268 -35.13 -8.16 -3.73
N SER A 269 -34.92 -8.47 -2.45
CA SER A 269 -35.89 -9.28 -1.67
C SER A 269 -37.25 -8.59 -1.53
N THR A 270 -37.29 -7.25 -1.48
CA THR A 270 -38.53 -6.47 -1.48
C THR A 270 -39.21 -6.53 -2.84
N GLN A 271 -38.47 -6.38 -3.94
CA GLN A 271 -39.04 -6.53 -5.29
C GLN A 271 -39.62 -7.92 -5.54
N THR A 272 -38.98 -8.99 -5.04
CA THR A 272 -39.53 -10.35 -5.17
C THR A 272 -40.84 -10.52 -4.40
N LYS A 273 -40.98 -9.88 -3.24
CA LYS A 273 -42.23 -9.91 -2.43
C LYS A 273 -43.36 -9.05 -3.00
N GLU A 274 -43.06 -8.04 -3.82
CA GLU A 274 -44.08 -7.22 -4.49
C GLU A 274 -44.61 -7.86 -5.79
N MET A 275 -43.92 -8.88 -6.31
CA MET A 275 -44.32 -9.64 -7.51
C MET A 275 -45.07 -10.95 -7.21
N GLU A 276 -45.15 -11.36 -5.93
CA GLU A 276 -45.96 -12.50 -5.43
C GLU A 276 -47.30 -12.02 -4.87
#